data_AF-A0A1H3MSB4-F1
#
_entry.id   AF-A0A1H3MSB4-F1
#
_cell.length_a   1.000
_cell.length_b   1.000
_cell.length_c   1.000
_cell.angle_alpha   90.00
_cell.angle_beta   90.00
_cell.angle_gamma   90.00
#
_symmetry.space_group_name_H-M   'P 1'
#
loop_
_entity.id
_entity.type
_entity.pdbx_description
1 polymer ?
#
loop_
_entity_poly.entity_id
_entity_poly.type
_entity_poly.pdbx_seq_one_letter_code
_entity_poly.pdbx_strand_id
1 'polypeptide(L)'
;MTTEPTLHRITFNVPASLDPTTVGAVHADLVQTLHAVGAGTVRVTLDGEGPLSPLTLQLLVSARKTRSAAAVSFCGRAQVELAEIASEKGVLT
;
A
#
# COMPACT_ATOMS: atom_id res chain seq x y z
N MET A 1 -8.19 -20.30 -27.02
CA MET A 1 -7.89 -18.86 -26.84
C MET A 1 -7.50 -18.67 -25.39
N THR A 2 -6.20 -18.70 -25.11
CA THR A 2 -5.68 -18.48 -23.76
C THR A 2 -5.71 -16.98 -23.53
N THR A 3 -6.73 -16.47 -22.83
CA THR A 3 -6.69 -15.11 -22.33
C THR A 3 -5.53 -15.05 -21.34
N GLU A 4 -4.38 -14.54 -21.79
CA GLU A 4 -3.34 -14.08 -20.88
C GLU A 4 -4.05 -13.20 -19.84
N PRO A 5 -3.93 -13.48 -18.53
CA PRO A 5 -4.43 -12.57 -17.54
C PRO A 5 -3.61 -11.29 -17.73
N THR A 6 -4.17 -10.31 -18.43
CA THR A 6 -3.60 -8.96 -18.49
C THR A 6 -3.59 -8.47 -17.06
N LEU A 7 -2.46 -8.66 -16.39
CA LEU A 7 -2.30 -8.45 -14.97
C LEU A 7 -2.33 -6.93 -14.81
N HIS A 8 -3.54 -6.39 -14.58
CA HIS A 8 -3.75 -4.95 -14.51
C HIS A 8 -2.94 -4.43 -13.33
N ARG A 9 -1.83 -3.76 -13.65
CA ARG A 9 -0.91 -3.18 -12.68
C ARG A 9 -1.20 -1.69 -12.56
N ILE A 10 -1.77 -1.28 -11.43
CA ILE A 10 -1.97 0.14 -11.11
C ILE A 10 -0.93 0.57 -10.09
N THR A 11 -0.36 1.75 -10.27
CA THR A 11 0.55 2.34 -9.27
C THR A 11 -0.22 3.39 -8.46
N PHE A 12 -0.13 3.30 -7.13
CA PHE A 12 -0.72 4.23 -6.19
C PHE A 12 0.38 4.89 -5.38
N ASN A 13 0.42 6.23 -5.37
CA ASN A 13 1.43 7.00 -4.67
C ASN A 13 0.86 7.52 -3.35
N VAL A 14 1.51 7.17 -2.25
CA VAL A 14 1.16 7.62 -0.90
C VAL A 14 2.18 8.67 -0.45
N PRO A 15 1.76 9.86 -0.01
CA PRO A 15 2.68 10.83 0.57
C PRO A 15 3.43 10.26 1.78
N ALA A 16 4.74 10.47 1.86
CA ALA A 16 5.58 10.05 2.97
C ALA A 16 5.12 10.65 4.30
N SER A 17 4.65 11.90 4.27
CA SER A 17 4.03 12.58 5.40
C SER A 17 2.56 12.85 5.10
N LEU A 18 1.67 12.14 5.79
CA LEU A 18 0.24 12.41 5.80
C LEU A 18 -0.19 13.17 7.04
N ASP A 19 -1.07 14.13 6.83
CA ASP A 19 -1.78 14.87 7.87
C ASP A 19 -3.07 14.15 8.28
N PRO A 20 -3.54 14.32 9.53
CA PRO A 20 -4.78 13.69 9.99
C PRO A 20 -6.03 14.14 9.23
N THR A 21 -5.96 15.29 8.54
CA THR A 21 -7.06 15.82 7.72
C THR A 21 -7.15 15.15 6.34
N THR A 22 -6.02 14.66 5.81
CA THR A 22 -5.94 14.09 4.45
C THR A 22 -5.85 12.57 4.45
N VAL A 23 -5.34 11.95 5.52
CA VAL A 23 -5.17 10.49 5.64
C VAL A 23 -6.45 9.71 5.36
N GLY A 24 -7.61 10.22 5.80
CA GLY A 24 -8.90 9.57 5.56
C GLY A 24 -9.27 9.50 4.08
N ALA A 25 -9.04 10.59 3.35
CA ALA A 25 -9.30 10.66 1.91
C ALA A 25 -8.34 9.73 1.14
N VAL A 26 -7.05 9.76 1.47
CA VAL A 26 -6.04 8.90 0.84
C VAL A 26 -6.31 7.41 1.10
N HIS A 27 -6.74 7.06 2.32
CA HIS A 27 -7.13 5.69 2.64
C HIS A 27 -8.35 5.23 1.85
N ALA A 28 -9.39 6.08 1.75
CA ALA A 28 -10.58 5.76 0.98
C ALA A 28 -10.25 5.55 -0.52
N ASP A 29 -9.41 6.42 -1.09
CA ASP A 29 -8.99 6.34 -2.48
C ASP A 29 -8.16 5.07 -2.78
N LEU A 30 -7.28 4.68 -1.85
CA LEU A 30 -6.52 3.44 -1.94
C LEU A 30 -7.42 2.20 -1.90
N VAL A 31 -8.38 2.15 -0.96
CA VAL A 31 -9.35 1.04 -0.87
C VAL A 31 -10.21 0.96 -2.12
N GLN A 32 -10.68 2.11 -2.63
CA GLN A 32 -11.44 2.16 -3.87
C GLN A 32 -10.62 1.66 -5.06
N THR A 33 -9.33 2.04 -5.14
CA THR A 33 -8.41 1.56 -6.17
C THR A 33 -8.23 0.05 -6.09
N LEU A 34 -8.01 -0.50 -4.90
CA LEU A 34 -7.88 -1.94 -4.68
C LEU A 34 -9.12 -2.71 -5.13
N HIS A 35 -10.31 -2.15 -4.92
CA HIS A 35 -11.57 -2.76 -5.34
C HIS A 35 -11.81 -2.60 -6.86
N ALA A 36 -11.45 -1.46 -7.44
CA ALA A 36 -11.62 -1.17 -8.86
C ALA A 36 -10.69 -2.03 -9.75
N VAL A 37 -9.49 -2.37 -9.26
CA VAL A 37 -8.50 -3.18 -9.97
C VAL A 37 -8.96 -4.65 -10.14
N GLY A 38 -9.83 -5.16 -9.28
CA GLY A 38 -10.26 -6.56 -9.33
C GLY A 38 -9.08 -7.51 -9.13
N ALA A 39 -8.95 -8.55 -9.96
CA ALA A 39 -7.89 -9.58 -9.86
C ALA A 39 -6.50 -9.11 -10.39
N GLY A 40 -6.15 -7.85 -10.15
CA GLY A 40 -4.88 -7.25 -10.59
C GLY A 40 -3.87 -7.06 -9.46
N THR A 41 -2.90 -6.18 -9.66
CA THR A 41 -1.90 -5.81 -8.64
C THR A 41 -1.83 -4.30 -8.48
N VAL A 42 -1.99 -3.82 -7.25
CA VAL A 42 -1.76 -2.43 -6.89
C VAL A 42 -0.37 -2.28 -6.30
N ARG A 43 0.48 -1.53 -7.01
CA ARG A 43 1.82 -1.18 -6.59
C ARG A 43 1.77 0.10 -5.77
N VAL A 44 2.00 0.01 -4.47
CA VAL A 44 2.04 1.15 -3.57
C VAL A 44 3.47 1.68 -3.48
N THR A 45 3.65 2.96 -3.80
CA THR A 45 4.93 3.65 -3.68
C THR A 45 4.78 4.88 -2.78
N LEU A 46 5.90 5.37 -2.27
CA LEU A 46 5.93 6.57 -1.43
C LEU A 46 6.39 7.77 -2.22
N ASP A 47 5.69 8.88 -2.03
CA ASP A 47 6.01 10.18 -2.63
C ASP A 47 6.57 11.14 -1.57
N GLY A 48 7.59 11.91 -1.93
CA GLY A 48 8.33 12.79 -1.04
C GLY A 48 9.63 12.18 -0.49
N GLU A 49 10.42 12.98 0.22
CA GLU A 49 11.69 12.57 0.85
C GLU A 49 11.62 12.85 2.35
N GLY A 50 12.16 11.95 3.17
CA GLY A 50 12.17 12.09 4.64
C GLY A 50 11.49 10.94 5.39
N PRO A 51 11.39 11.06 6.73
CA PRO A 51 10.82 10.02 7.58
C PRO A 51 9.32 9.86 7.33
N LEU A 52 8.84 8.62 7.41
CA LEU A 52 7.42 8.33 7.28
C LEU A 52 6.64 8.81 8.50
N SER A 53 5.52 9.48 8.25
CA SER A 53 4.62 9.79 9.36
C SER A 53 3.96 8.49 9.88
N PRO A 54 3.67 8.40 11.19
CA PRO A 54 2.97 7.24 11.75
C PRO A 54 1.64 6.94 11.06
N LEU A 55 0.96 7.97 10.57
CA LEU A 55 -0.29 7.85 9.81
C LEU A 55 -0.07 7.19 8.44
N THR A 56 1.01 7.55 7.75
CA THR A 56 1.40 6.89 6.50
C THR A 56 1.72 5.42 6.73
N LEU A 57 2.49 5.10 7.76
CA LEU A 57 2.79 3.70 8.13
C LEU A 57 1.51 2.91 8.44
N GLN A 58 0.60 3.50 9.21
CA GLN A 58 -0.68 2.88 9.53
C GLN A 58 -1.52 2.64 8.26
N LEU A 59 -1.52 3.57 7.31
CA LEU A 59 -2.21 3.43 6.03
C LEU A 59 -1.62 2.29 5.20
N LEU A 60 -0.29 2.17 5.11
CA LEU A 60 0.37 1.07 4.42
C LEU A 60 0.03 -0.29 5.05
N VAL A 61 0.02 -0.38 6.38
CA VAL A 61 -0.36 -1.59 7.10
C VAL A 61 -1.84 -1.93 6.86
N SER A 62 -2.73 -0.94 6.88
CA SER A 62 -4.15 -1.12 6.59
C SER A 62 -4.34 -1.65 5.17
N ALA A 63 -3.65 -1.07 4.18
CA ALA A 63 -3.68 -1.54 2.79
C ALA A 63 -3.27 -3.00 2.65
N ARG A 64 -2.23 -3.44 3.39
CA ARG A 64 -1.79 -4.85 3.41
C ARG A 64 -2.85 -5.79 4.01
N LYS A 65 -3.67 -5.28 4.93
CA LYS A 65 -4.74 -6.05 5.60
C LYS A 65 -6.08 -5.99 4.87
N THR A 66 -6.24 -5.05 3.93
CA THR A 66 -7.46 -4.92 3.12
C THR A 66 -7.68 -6.20 2.33
N ARG A 67 -8.81 -6.87 2.58
CA ARG A 67 -9.24 -8.03 1.81
C ARG A 67 -9.83 -7.54 0.49
N SER A 68 -9.03 -7.59 -0.57
CA SER A 68 -9.47 -7.29 -1.94
C SER A 68 -9.07 -8.42 -2.88
N ALA A 69 -9.70 -8.48 -4.06
CA ALA A 69 -9.26 -9.39 -5.12
C ALA A 69 -7.89 -8.99 -5.70
N ALA A 70 -7.46 -7.74 -5.47
CA ALA A 70 -6.17 -7.23 -5.93
C ALA A 70 -5.05 -7.61 -4.97
N ALA A 71 -3.90 -7.97 -5.54
CA ALA A 71 -2.68 -8.12 -4.77
C ALA A 71 -2.08 -6.73 -4.46
N VAL A 72 -1.61 -6.53 -3.23
CA VAL A 72 -0.90 -5.30 -2.83
C VAL A 72 0.60 -5.57 -2.87
N SER A 73 1.34 -4.76 -3.62
CA SER A 73 2.80 -4.83 -3.70
C SER A 73 3.39 -3.49 -3.27
N PHE A 74 4.16 -3.48 -2.20
CA PHE A 74 4.89 -2.30 -1.75
C PHE A 74 6.25 -2.24 -2.44
N CYS A 75 6.71 -1.06 -2.81
CA CYS A 75 7.98 -0.90 -3.52
C CYS A 75 8.82 0.26 -3.00
N GLY A 76 10.14 0.13 -3.21
CA GLY A 76 11.12 1.11 -2.75
C GLY A 76 11.12 1.19 -1.22
N ARG A 77 11.15 2.42 -0.69
CA ARG A 77 11.17 2.65 0.77
C ARG A 77 9.97 2.07 1.50
N ALA A 78 8.80 1.98 0.86
CA ALA A 78 7.57 1.48 1.50
C ALA A 78 7.74 0.03 1.95
N GLN A 79 8.46 -0.75 1.15
CA GLN A 79 8.76 -2.15 1.45
C GLN A 79 9.77 -2.27 2.60
N VAL A 80 10.81 -1.43 2.60
CA VAL A 80 11.85 -1.43 3.64
C VAL A 80 11.24 -1.09 5.00
N GLU A 81 10.48 0.00 5.07
CA GLU A 81 9.86 0.48 6.30
C GLU A 81 8.83 -0.51 6.86
N LEU A 82 8.02 -1.14 6.00
CA LEU A 82 7.11 -2.21 6.41
C LEU A 82 7.85 -3.47 6.87
N ALA A 83 9.01 -3.78 6.30
CA ALA A 83 9.84 -4.91 6.70
C ALA A 83 10.51 -4.63 8.05
N GLU A 84 10.98 -3.41 8.30
CA GLU A 84 11.51 -2.97 9.59
C GLU A 84 10.44 -3.06 10.68
N ILE A 85 9.23 -2.55 10.42
CA ILE A 85 8.11 -2.68 11.37
C ILE A 85 7.75 -4.15 11.62
N ALA A 86 7.76 -4.99 10.58
CA ALA A 86 7.52 -6.43 10.73
C ALA A 86 8.64 -7.11 11.54
N SER A 87 9.88 -6.67 11.37
CA SER A 87 11.05 -7.17 12.09
C SER A 87 11.06 -6.73 13.56
N GLU A 88 10.75 -5.46 13.86
CA GLU A 88 10.59 -4.94 15.22
C GLU A 88 9.38 -5.53 15.95
N LYS A 89 8.32 -5.88 15.20
CA LYS A 89 7.14 -6.56 15.73
C LYS A 89 7.36 -8.05 16.01
N GLY A 90 8.56 -8.59 15.77
CA GLY A 90 9.04 -9.83 16.37
C GLY A 90 7.95 -10.85 16.70
N VAL A 91 7.23 -11.34 15.69
CA VAL A 91 6.80 -12.74 15.74
C VAL A 91 8.07 -13.54 15.50
N LEU A 92 8.81 -13.70 16.60
CA LEU A 92 9.68 -14.83 16.81
C LEU A 92 8.77 -16.06 16.79
N THR A 93 9.18 -17.04 15.99
CA THR A 93 8.65 -18.41 15.82
C THR A 93 7.57 -18.61 14.77
#